data_AF-A0AA42AV72-F1
#
_entry.id   AF-A0AA42AV72-F1
#
_cell.length_a   1.000
_cell.length_b   1.000
_cell.length_c   1.000
_cell.angle_alpha   90.00
_cell.angle_beta   90.00
_cell.angle_gamma   90.00
#
_symmetry.space_group_name_H-M   'P 1'
#
loop_
_entity.id
_entity.type
_entity.pdbx_description
1 polymer ?
#
loop_
_entity_poly.entity_id
_entity_poly.type
_entity_poly.pdbx_seq_one_letter_code
_entity_poly.pdbx_strand_id
1 'polypeptide(L)' 'VIFPSLLQLERGITDAEDQKQKEICATKYKKKVETDASKMSEIDLEREKECGICMEMNFKVVLPNCNHSLCMNCYRD' A
#
# COMPACT_ATOMS: atom_id res chain seq x y z
N VAL A 1 6.95 8.18 5.12
CA VAL A 1 7.15 7.99 6.57
C VAL A 1 5.83 7.56 7.21
N ILE A 2 5.75 6.34 7.76
CA ILE A 2 4.53 5.72 8.36
C ILE A 2 4.50 5.95 9.90
N PHE A 3 5.48 6.69 10.42
CA PHE A 3 5.84 6.78 11.83
C PHE A 3 4.71 7.15 12.82
N PRO A 4 3.78 8.09 12.52
CA PRO A 4 2.66 8.36 13.43
C PRO A 4 1.71 7.17 13.57
N SER A 5 1.43 6.47 12.45
CA SER A 5 0.53 5.31 12.42
C SER A 5 1.08 4.10 13.16
N LEU A 6 2.40 3.93 13.20
CA LEU A 6 3.04 2.81 13.91
C LEU A 6 3.02 3.00 15.44
N LEU A 7 3.25 4.23 15.92
CA LEU A 7 3.20 4.54 17.36
C LEU A 7 1.80 4.37 17.96
N GLN A 8 0.77 4.56 17.13
CA GLN A 8 -0.62 4.38 17.50
C GLN A 8 -1.01 2.93 17.77
N LEU A 9 -0.34 1.95 17.15
CA LEU A 9 -0.61 0.52 17.40
C LEU A 9 -0.22 0.11 18.83
N GLU A 10 0.79 0.74 19.41
CA GLU A 10 1.28 0.44 20.75
C GLU A 10 0.39 1.07 21.85
N ARG A 11 -0.11 2.30 21.61
CA ARG A 11 -0.83 3.08 22.62
C ARG A 11 -2.36 3.02 22.49
N GLY A 12 -2.86 2.41 21.44
CA GLY A 12 -4.27 2.50 21.04
C GLY A 12 -4.56 3.84 20.35
N ILE A 13 -5.66 3.87 19.59
CA ILE A 13 -6.12 5.04 18.85
C ILE A 13 -7.34 5.61 19.56
N THR A 14 -7.30 6.89 19.90
CA THR A 14 -8.48 7.61 20.39
C THR A 14 -9.34 8.11 19.23
N ASP A 15 -10.64 8.32 19.46
CA ASP A 15 -11.58 8.80 18.43
C ASP A 15 -11.15 10.12 17.79
N ALA A 16 -10.51 11.01 18.57
CA ALA A 16 -9.99 12.29 18.07
C ALA A 16 -8.80 12.11 17.12
N GLU A 17 -7.93 11.13 17.41
CA GLU A 17 -6.78 10.80 16.56
C GLU A 17 -7.22 10.12 15.25
N ASP A 18 -8.20 9.21 15.34
CA ASP A 18 -8.81 8.57 14.17
C ASP A 18 -9.48 9.60 13.24
N GLN A 19 -10.28 10.51 13.81
CA GLN A 19 -10.92 11.58 13.05
C GLN A 19 -9.89 12.47 12.34
N LYS A 20 -8.82 12.87 13.05
CA LYS A 20 -7.73 13.66 12.46
C LYS A 20 -7.03 12.91 11.33
N GLN A 21 -6.80 11.61 11.46
CA GLN A 21 -6.20 10.80 10.40
C GLN A 21 -7.13 10.65 9.20
N LYS A 22 -8.43 10.47 9.41
CA LYS A 22 -9.43 10.45 8.34
C LYS A 22 -9.42 11.76 7.55
N GLU A 23 -9.35 12.90 8.21
CA GLU A 23 -9.25 14.21 7.56
C GLU A 23 -7.94 14.37 6.77
N ILE A 24 -6.80 13.99 7.36
CA ILE A 24 -5.50 13.99 6.66
C ILE A 24 -5.54 13.06 5.46
N CYS A 25 -6.13 11.88 5.59
CA CYS A 25 -6.26 10.91 4.51
C CYS A 25 -7.14 11.47 3.38
N ALA A 26 -8.31 12.02 3.72
CA ALA A 26 -9.23 12.61 2.77
C ALA A 26 -8.65 13.81 2.02
N THR A 27 -7.78 14.60 2.67
CA THR A 27 -7.12 15.75 2.04
C THR A 27 -5.92 15.36 1.18
N LYS A 28 -5.09 14.41 1.63
CA LYS A 28 -3.87 13.99 0.91
C LYS A 28 -4.14 12.98 -0.20
N TYR A 29 -5.09 12.07 0.02
CA TYR A 29 -5.46 11.00 -0.90
C TYR A 29 -6.85 11.22 -1.51
N LYS A 30 -7.31 12.49 -1.52
CA LYS A 30 -8.53 12.85 -2.23
C LYS A 30 -8.40 12.30 -3.64
N LYS A 31 -9.19 11.26 -3.94
CA LYS A 31 -9.23 10.64 -5.26
C LYS A 31 -9.50 11.79 -6.21
N LYS A 32 -8.56 12.11 -7.10
CA LYS A 32 -8.84 12.98 -8.25
C LYS A 32 -9.87 12.22 -9.10
N VAL A 33 -11.13 12.32 -8.68
CA VAL A 33 -12.26 11.93 -9.49
C VAL A 33 -12.25 12.94 -10.62
N GLU A 34 -11.97 12.43 -11.83
CA GLU A 34 -11.96 13.16 -13.10
C GLU A 34 -10.74 14.10 -13.23
N THR A 35 -9.66 13.80 -13.96
CA THR A 35 -9.57 13.52 -15.40
C THR A 35 -8.23 12.87 -15.81
N ASP A 36 -7.51 12.19 -14.89
CA ASP A 36 -6.18 11.63 -15.16
C ASP A 36 -6.09 10.13 -14.80
N ALA A 37 -6.98 9.31 -15.35
CA ALA A 37 -6.85 7.84 -15.28
C ALA A 37 -5.55 7.29 -15.93
N SER A 38 -4.64 8.16 -16.38
CA SER A 38 -3.56 7.82 -17.29
C SER A 38 -2.14 8.13 -16.81
N LYS A 39 -1.95 8.67 -15.59
CA LYS A 39 -0.60 8.96 -15.06
C LYS A 39 -0.45 8.46 -13.62
N MET A 40 -0.32 7.15 -13.47
CA MET A 40 0.38 6.61 -12.30
C MET A 40 1.75 7.28 -12.23
N SER A 41 2.18 7.70 -11.03
CA SER A 41 3.55 8.21 -10.91
C SER A 41 4.54 7.07 -11.19
N GLU A 42 5.72 7.40 -11.69
CA GLU A 42 6.78 6.39 -11.95
C GLU A 42 7.07 5.55 -10.69
N ILE A 43 7.03 6.20 -9.52
CA ILE A 43 7.14 5.58 -8.20
C ILE A 43 6.01 4.58 -7.93
N ASP A 44 4.78 4.88 -8.34
CA ASP A 44 3.66 3.94 -8.19
C ASP A 44 3.82 2.71 -9.09
N LEU A 45 4.34 2.89 -10.30
CA LEU A 45 4.59 1.81 -11.26
C LEU A 45 5.73 0.90 -10.82
N GLU A 46 6.80 1.44 -10.24
CA GLU A 46 7.91 0.65 -9.69
C GLU A 46 7.44 -0.18 -8.49
N ARG A 47 6.72 0.45 -7.55
CA ARG A 47 6.15 -0.23 -6.40
C ARG A 47 5.17 -1.34 -6.79
N GLU A 48 4.40 -1.17 -7.85
CA GLU A 48 3.51 -2.23 -8.34
C GLU A 48 4.28 -3.42 -8.93
N LYS A 49 5.54 -3.28 -9.33
CA LYS A 49 6.37 -4.40 -9.81
C LYS A 49 7.01 -5.21 -8.69
N GLU A 50 7.16 -4.64 -7.50
CA GLU A 50 7.75 -5.30 -6.35
C GLU A 50 6.88 -6.44 -5.80
N CYS A 51 7.53 -7.43 -5.20
CA CYS A 51 6.87 -8.46 -4.42
C CYS A 51 6.38 -7.87 -3.09
N GLY A 52 5.08 -7.95 -2.79
CA GLY A 52 4.49 -7.40 -1.57
C GLY A 52 4.89 -8.08 -0.25
N ILE A 53 5.85 -9.01 -0.29
CA ILE A 53 6.38 -9.74 0.87
C ILE A 53 7.84 -9.33 1.13
N CYS A 54 8.78 -9.69 0.24
CA CYS A 54 10.18 -9.30 0.39
C CYS A 54 10.51 -7.86 -0.05
N MET A 55 9.57 -7.16 -0.71
CA MET A 55 9.75 -5.81 -1.27
C MET A 55 10.87 -5.72 -2.32
N GLU A 56 11.29 -6.85 -2.88
CA GLU A 56 12.27 -6.90 -3.95
C GLU A 56 11.60 -6.89 -5.32
N MET A 57 12.31 -6.36 -6.31
CA MET A 57 11.90 -6.31 -7.71
C MET A 57 12.12 -7.67 -8.40
N ASN A 58 11.31 -8.65 -8.01
CA ASN A 58 11.32 -10.00 -8.56
C ASN A 58 10.09 -10.27 -9.44
N PHE A 59 10.21 -11.18 -10.41
CA PHE A 59 9.05 -11.61 -11.19
C PHE A 59 7.98 -12.25 -10.29
N LYS A 60 6.75 -11.75 -10.41
CA LYS A 60 5.60 -12.24 -9.65
C LYS A 60 4.84 -13.30 -10.44
N VAL A 61 4.39 -14.32 -9.73
CA VAL A 61 3.45 -15.33 -10.24
C VAL A 61 2.11 -15.17 -9.54
N VAL A 62 1.02 -15.45 -10.26
CA VAL A 62 -0.33 -15.49 -9.69
C VAL A 62 -0.70 -16.95 -9.45
N LEU A 63 -1.12 -17.26 -8.21
CA LEU A 63 -1.57 -18.60 -7.85
C LEU A 63 -3.01 -18.83 -8.33
N PRO A 64 -3.30 -19.84 -9.17
CA PRO A 64 -4.61 -20.02 -9.78
C PRO A 64 -5.72 -20.39 -8.78
N ASN A 65 -5.36 -20.91 -7.61
CA ASN A 65 -6.31 -21.40 -6.61
C ASN A 65 -6.77 -20.32 -5.61
N CYS A 66 -6.04 -19.19 -5.51
CA CYS A 66 -6.31 -18.16 -4.50
C CYS A 66 -6.05 -16.71 -4.98
N ASN A 67 -5.62 -16.52 -6.23
CA ASN A 67 -5.32 -15.22 -6.84
C ASN A 67 -4.25 -14.39 -6.10
N HIS A 68 -3.47 -14.98 -5.20
CA HIS A 68 -2.34 -14.29 -4.59
C HIS A 68 -1.22 -14.09 -5.62
N SER A 69 -0.55 -12.95 -5.53
CA SER A 69 0.57 -12.57 -6.40
C SER A 69 1.84 -12.33 -5.57
N LEU A 70 2.86 -13.16 -5.77
CA LEU A 70 4.12 -13.10 -5.03
C LEU A 70 5.30 -13.60 -5.89
N CYS A 71 6.54 -13.33 -5.48
CA CYS A 71 7.71 -13.89 -6.15
C CYS A 71 7.90 -15.37 -5.80
N MET A 72 8.66 -16.09 -6.63
CA MET A 72 8.89 -17.53 -6.43
C MET A 72 9.72 -17.86 -5.18
N ASN A 73 10.51 -16.92 -4.66
CA ASN A 73 11.27 -17.11 -3.42
C ASN A 73 10.30 -17.14 -2.23
N CYS A 74 9.49 -16.09 -2.06
CA CYS A 74 8.47 -16.01 -1.01
C CYS A 74 7.34 -17.06 -1.12
N TYR A 75 7.22 -17.76 -2.25
CA TYR A 75 6.29 -18.89 -2.36
C TYR A 75 6.89 -20.19 -1.81
N ARG A 76 8.20 -20.34 -1.88
CA ARG A 76 8.93 -21.54 -1.45
C ARG A 76 9.40 -21.46 -0.01
N ASP A 77 9.58 -20.24 0.50
CA ASP A 77 9.91 -19.92 1.89
C ASP A 77 8.66 -19.88 2.76
#